data_AF-M0M6P2-F1
#
_entry.id   AF-M0M6P2-F1
#
_cell.length_a   1.000
_cell.length_b   1.000
_cell.length_c   1.000
_cell.angle_alpha   90.00
_cell.angle_beta   90.00
_cell.angle_gamma   90.00
#
_symmetry.space_group_name_H-M   'P 1'
#
loop_
_entity.id
_entity.type
_entity.pdbx_description
1 polymer ?
#
loop_
_entity_poly.entity_id
_entity_poly.type
_entity_poly.pdbx_seq_one_letter_code
_entity_poly.pdbx_strand_id
1 'polypeptide(L)' 'MPKISVDVPQELLDDLDSHVGEHGKFVNRSEAIRASMRKTLDLLDDIDDRHGRLDHEE' A
#
# COMPACT_ATOMS: atom_id res chain seq x y z
N MET A 1 -14.09 -8.31 2.87
CA MET A 1 -12.64 -8.06 2.75
C MET A 1 -11.90 -9.13 3.52
N PRO A 2 -11.00 -9.90 2.90
CA PRO A 2 -10.15 -10.83 3.61
C PRO A 2 -9.30 -10.06 4.64
N LYS A 3 -9.08 -10.66 5.81
CA LYS A 3 -8.22 -10.09 6.85
C LYS A 3 -6.84 -10.74 6.73
N ILE A 4 -5.80 -9.93 6.83
CA ILE A 4 -4.41 -10.38 6.92
C ILE A 4 -3.85 -9.97 8.28
N SER A 5 -2.96 -10.79 8.83
CA SER A 5 -2.17 -10.46 10.01
C SER A 5 -0.70 -10.51 9.59
N VAL A 6 0.05 -9.48 9.96
CA VAL A 6 1.46 -9.31 9.61
C VAL A 6 2.21 -8.78 10.81
N ASP A 7 3.43 -9.26 11.00
CA ASP A 7 4.36 -8.71 11.99
C ASP A 7 5.10 -7.51 11.37
N VAL A 8 5.18 -6.42 12.11
CA VAL A 8 5.82 -5.17 11.68
C VAL A 8 6.68 -4.60 12.80
N PRO A 9 7.87 -4.06 12.49
CA PRO A 9 8.65 -3.27 13.43
C PRO A 9 7.83 -2.14 14.04
N GLN A 10 7.99 -1.91 15.35
CA GLN A 10 7.26 -0.86 16.07
C GLN A 10 7.54 0.53 15.48
N GLU A 11 8.78 0.82 15.12
CA GLU A 11 9.17 2.09 14.50
C GLU A 11 8.38 2.40 13.23
N LEU A 12 8.13 1.40 12.39
CA LEU A 12 7.33 1.57 11.16
C LEU A 12 5.85 1.81 11.48
N LEU A 13 5.34 1.20 12.56
CA LEU A 13 3.97 1.44 13.00
C LEU A 13 3.82 2.86 13.55
N ASP A 14 4.79 3.34 14.31
CA ASP A 14 4.80 4.71 14.86
C ASP A 14 4.88 5.75 13.74
N ASP A 15 5.74 5.52 12.73
CA ASP A 15 5.83 6.37 11.55
C ASP A 15 4.51 6.41 10.76
N LEU A 16 3.87 5.25 10.58
CA LEU A 16 2.57 5.16 9.93
C LEU A 16 1.50 5.94 10.70
N ASP A 17 1.48 5.79 12.03
CA ASP A 17 0.51 6.46 12.91
C ASP A 17 0.66 7.97 12.89
N SER A 18 1.87 8.50 12.69
CA SER A 18 2.10 9.94 12.50
C SER A 18 1.36 10.51 11.27
N HIS A 19 0.96 9.65 10.33
CA HIS A 19 0.23 10.01 9.12
C HIS A 19 -1.27 9.68 9.18
N VAL A 20 -1.78 9.18 10.30
CA VAL A 20 -3.18 8.78 10.48
C VAL A 20 -3.92 9.76 11.40
N GLY A 21 -5.15 10.13 11.05
CA GLY A 21 -6.03 10.96 11.88
C GLY A 21 -6.57 12.19 11.15
N GLU A 22 -7.22 13.10 11.90
CA GLU A 22 -7.91 14.27 11.34
C GLU A 22 -7.01 15.19 10.51
N HIS A 23 -5.73 15.31 10.89
CA HIS A 23 -4.71 16.08 10.16
C HIS A 23 -3.74 15.18 9.39
N GLY A 24 -3.99 13.86 9.37
CA GLY A 24 -3.19 12.87 8.69
C GLY A 24 -3.55 12.75 7.21
N LYS A 25 -2.74 11.99 6.47
CA LYS A 25 -3.01 11.64 5.07
C LYS A 25 -4.06 10.54 4.93
N PHE A 26 -4.34 9.83 6.03
CA PHE A 26 -5.22 8.66 6.05
C PHE A 26 -6.19 8.75 7.23
N VAL A 27 -7.42 8.27 7.05
CA VAL A 27 -8.45 8.24 8.10
C VAL A 27 -8.13 7.17 9.13
N ASN A 28 -7.56 6.03 8.72
CA ASN A 28 -7.17 4.96 9.63
C ASN A 28 -5.97 4.15 9.10
N ARG A 29 -5.34 3.35 9.99
CA ARG A 29 -4.21 2.47 9.64
C ARG A 29 -4.53 1.54 8.47
N SER A 30 -5.72 0.95 8.45
CA SER A 30 -6.09 -0.01 7.40
C SER A 30 -6.19 0.66 6.03
N GLU A 31 -6.65 1.91 5.98
CA GLU A 31 -6.63 2.72 4.76
C GLU A 31 -5.20 3.03 4.33
N ALA A 32 -4.35 3.46 5.27
CA ALA A 32 -2.95 3.76 4.99
C ALA A 32 -2.23 2.55 4.37
N ILE A 33 -2.39 1.36 4.95
CA ILE A 33 -1.81 0.11 4.43
C ILE A 33 -2.35 -0.22 3.03
N ARG A 34 -3.67 -0.16 2.83
CA ARG A 34 -4.27 -0.45 1.51
C ARG A 34 -3.82 0.52 0.43
N ALA A 35 -3.77 1.82 0.75
CA ALA A 35 -3.33 2.85 -0.19
C ALA A 35 -1.86 2.68 -0.57
N SER A 36 -0.99 2.38 0.41
CA SER A 36 0.43 2.11 0.18
C SER A 36 0.65 0.87 -0.68
N MET A 37 -0.07 -0.22 -0.41
CA MET A 37 -0.01 -1.43 -1.25
C MET A 37 -0.48 -1.14 -2.68
N ARG A 38 -1.60 -0.41 -2.83
CA ARG A 38 -2.13 -0.04 -4.16
C ARG A 38 -1.12 0.76 -4.96
N LYS A 39 -0.59 1.83 -4.37
CA LYS A 39 0.43 2.67 -5.00
C LYS A 39 1.68 1.90 -5.41
N THR A 40 2.10 0.93 -4.59
CA THR A 40 3.27 0.10 -4.90
C THR A 40 2.98 -0.83 -6.07
N LEU A 41 1.81 -1.47 -6.09
CA LEU A 41 1.40 -2.35 -7.18
C LEU A 41 1.22 -1.58 -8.50
N ASP A 42 0.56 -0.42 -8.47
CA ASP A 42 0.40 0.42 -9.66
C ASP A 42 1.76 0.80 -10.27
N LEU A 43 2.77 1.09 -9.42
CA LEU A 43 4.14 1.37 -9.88
C LEU A 43 4.81 0.13 -10.52
N LEU A 44 4.56 -1.07 -9.99
CA LEU A 44 5.10 -2.30 -10.54
C LEU A 44 4.44 -2.64 -11.89
N ASP A 45 3.13 -2.44 -12.00
CA ASP A 45 2.39 -2.61 -13.25
C ASP A 45 2.92 -1.65 -14.34
N ASP A 46 3.16 -0.39 -14.00
CA ASP A 46 3.79 0.61 -14.90
C ASP A 46 5.22 0.23 -15.33
N ILE A 47 5.95 -0.51 -14.49
CA ILE A 47 7.29 -1.02 -14.82
C ILE A 47 7.15 -2.21 -15.78
N ASP A 48 6.25 -3.14 -15.50
CA ASP A 48 6.06 -4.33 -16.31
C ASP A 48 5.51 -4.01 -17.70
N ASP A 49 4.63 -3.01 -17.84
CA ASP A 49 4.18 -2.48 -19.13
C ASP A 49 5.37 -1.99 -19.99
N ARG A 50 6.23 -1.15 -19.41
CA ARG A 50 7.42 -0.62 -20.10
C ARG A 50 8.42 -1.69 -20.51
N HIS A 51 8.43 -2.83 -19.81
CA HIS A 51 9.31 -3.95 -20.13
C HIS A 51 8.63 -5.03 -20.99
N GLY A 52 7.38 -4.83 -21.41
CA GLY A 52 6.63 -5.78 -22.25
C GLY A 52 6.33 -7.09 -21.53
N ARG A 53 6.14 -7.06 -20.20
CA ARG A 53 5.86 -8.24 -19.36
C ARG A 53 4.38 -8.43 -19.03
N LEU A 54 3.52 -7.53 -19.50
CA LEU A 54 2.09 -7.69 -19.36
C LEU A 54 1.60 -8.73 -20.37
N ASP A 55 1.22 -9.91 -19.87
CA ASP A 55 0.33 -10.80 -20.63
C ASP A 55 -1.06 -10.16 -20.59
N HIS A 56 -1.55 -9.71 -21.76
CA HIS A 56 -2.93 -9.31 -21.91
C HIS A 56 -3.82 -10.56 -21.85
N GLU A 57 -4.06 -11.09 -20.66
CA GLU A 57 -5.13 -12.07 -20.44
C GLU A 57 -6.44 -11.29 -20.27
N GLU A 58 -7.27 -11.31 -21.33
CA GLU A 58 -8.64 -10.77 -21.41
C GLU A 58 -9.64 -11.50 -20.50
#